data_AF-A0A1V5T6S2-F1
#
_entry.id   AF-A0A1V5T6S2-F1
#
_cell.length_a   1.000
_cell.length_b   1.000
_cell.length_c   1.000
_cell.angle_alpha   90.00
_cell.angle_beta   90.00
_cell.angle_gamma   90.00
#
_symmetry.space_group_name_H-M   'P 1'
#
loop_
_entity.id
_entity.type
_entity.pdbx_description
1 polymer ?
#
loop_
_entity_poly.entity_id
_entity_poly.type
_entity_poly.pdbx_seq_one_letter_code
_entity_poly.pdbx_strand_id
1 'polypeptide(L)'
;MNRGYEEIGAEEVRSDPNLSSPLEIMRRMGGRARPVRNPSGKQVDSMLAAYKDRMTYTFIMEGEVASIHFDRLRGEIFFRGHSLKNMELSEAQVLALHSLVEILKEDEEGKSFYADYEATLSRLMADK
;
A
#
# COMPACT_ATOMS: atom_id res chain seq x y z
N MET A 1 -24.45 23.55 -48.36
CA MET A 1 -24.16 22.16 -47.93
C MET A 1 -23.22 22.25 -46.73
N ASN A 2 -23.76 22.18 -45.52
CA ASN A 2 -23.01 22.21 -44.26
C ASN A 2 -22.79 20.76 -43.81
N ARG A 3 -21.53 20.30 -43.74
CA ARG A 3 -21.16 19.05 -43.07
C ARG A 3 -20.87 19.36 -41.61
N GLY A 4 -21.68 18.81 -40.72
CA GLY A 4 -21.51 18.90 -39.28
C GLY A 4 -20.23 18.20 -38.84
N TYR A 5 -19.54 18.81 -37.89
CA TYR A 5 -18.54 18.16 -37.07
C TYR A 5 -19.30 17.39 -35.99
N GLU A 6 -19.24 16.07 -36.01
CA GLU A 6 -19.71 15.25 -34.89
C GLU A 6 -18.68 15.34 -33.76
N GLU A 7 -19.12 15.91 -32.64
CA GLU A 7 -18.38 15.91 -31.38
C GLU A 7 -18.22 14.45 -30.93
N ILE A 8 -16.98 13.94 -30.97
CA ILE A 8 -16.61 12.71 -30.29
C ILE A 8 -16.73 12.96 -28.78
N GLY A 9 -17.87 12.55 -28.24
CA GLY A 9 -18.18 12.59 -26.82
C GLY A 9 -17.09 11.89 -26.03
N ALA A 10 -16.70 12.52 -24.93
CA ALA A 10 -15.84 11.93 -23.92
C ALA A 10 -16.37 10.54 -23.56
N GLU A 11 -15.63 9.50 -23.94
CA GLU A 11 -15.84 8.16 -23.46
C GLU A 11 -15.66 8.22 -21.94
N GLU A 12 -16.78 8.20 -21.20
CA GLU A 12 -16.76 7.97 -19.77
C GLU A 12 -15.99 6.68 -19.54
N VAL A 13 -14.76 6.80 -19.05
CA VAL A 13 -14.01 5.71 -18.46
C VAL A 13 -14.86 5.23 -17.28
N ARG A 14 -15.72 4.25 -17.56
CA ARG A 14 -16.48 3.53 -16.55
C ARG A 14 -15.46 2.78 -15.70
N SER A 15 -15.05 3.40 -14.61
CA SER A 15 -14.33 2.75 -13.55
C SER A 15 -15.15 1.54 -13.10
N ASP A 16 -14.58 0.36 -13.31
CA ASP A 16 -15.16 -0.92 -12.96
C ASP A 16 -15.57 -0.88 -11.47
N PRO A 17 -16.86 -1.06 -11.10
CA PRO A 17 -17.35 -0.89 -9.72
C PRO A 17 -16.79 -1.94 -8.75
N ASN A 18 -15.94 -2.85 -9.22
CA ASN A 18 -15.35 -3.93 -8.43
C ASN A 18 -13.93 -3.66 -7.93
N LEU A 19 -13.32 -2.51 -8.27
CA LEU A 19 -12.04 -2.08 -7.68
C LEU A 19 -12.28 -1.38 -6.34
N SER A 20 -12.82 -2.12 -5.36
CA SER A 20 -12.80 -1.63 -3.97
C SER A 20 -11.34 -1.43 -3.58
N SER A 21 -10.98 -0.23 -3.12
CA SER A 21 -9.60 0.03 -2.67
C SER A 21 -9.22 -1.01 -1.59
N PRO A 22 -7.95 -1.41 -1.46
CA PRO A 22 -7.58 -2.41 -0.45
C PRO A 22 -8.01 -2.04 0.98
N LEU A 23 -8.09 -0.74 1.27
CA LEU A 23 -8.63 -0.22 2.52
C LEU A 23 -10.14 -0.47 2.66
N GLU A 24 -10.92 -0.33 1.59
CA GLU A 24 -12.35 -0.68 1.58
C GLU A 24 -12.58 -2.18 1.74
N ILE A 25 -11.76 -3.02 1.11
CA ILE A 25 -11.81 -4.47 1.29
C ILE A 25 -11.54 -4.83 2.76
N MET A 26 -10.49 -4.25 3.36
CA MET A 26 -10.19 -4.49 4.77
C MET A 26 -11.28 -3.97 5.71
N ARG A 27 -11.82 -2.77 5.47
CA ARG A 27 -12.94 -2.23 6.27
C ARG A 27 -14.17 -3.15 6.21
N ARG A 28 -14.52 -3.67 5.03
CA ARG A 28 -15.63 -4.63 4.85
C ARG A 28 -15.40 -5.93 5.62
N MET A 29 -14.15 -6.37 5.80
CA MET A 29 -13.80 -7.56 6.59
C MET A 29 -13.68 -7.29 8.10
N GLY A 30 -13.95 -6.07 8.57
CA GLY A 30 -13.85 -5.67 9.97
C GLY A 30 -12.48 -5.14 10.40
N GLY A 31 -11.58 -4.87 9.45
CA GLY A 31 -10.30 -4.20 9.69
C GLY A 31 -10.46 -2.73 10.03
N ARG A 32 -9.54 -2.20 10.85
CA ARG A 32 -9.49 -0.78 11.19
C ARG A 32 -8.41 -0.11 10.33
N ALA A 33 -8.80 0.95 9.63
CA ALA A 33 -7.88 1.74 8.82
C ALA A 33 -7.75 3.14 9.43
N ARG A 34 -6.54 3.59 9.68
CA ARG A 34 -6.26 4.86 10.35
C ARG A 34 -5.13 5.64 9.66
N PRO A 35 -5.16 6.98 9.70
CA PRO A 35 -4.07 7.77 9.20
C PRO A 35 -2.81 7.54 10.04
N VAL A 36 -1.67 7.42 9.37
CA VAL A 36 -0.38 7.32 10.05
C VAL A 36 0.11 8.73 10.38
N ARG A 37 0.54 8.95 11.62
CA ARG A 37 1.24 10.17 12.00
C ARG A 37 2.71 9.97 11.69
N ASN A 38 3.23 10.72 10.72
CA ASN A 38 4.65 10.69 10.42
C ASN A 38 5.41 11.42 11.55
N PRO A 39 6.53 10.90 12.08
CA PRO A 39 7.34 11.60 13.10
C PRO A 39 7.82 13.00 12.67
N SER A 40 7.83 13.29 11.37
CA SER A 40 8.13 14.63 10.82
C SER A 40 6.98 15.65 10.92
N GLY A 41 5.80 15.28 11.44
CA GLY A 41 4.66 16.18 11.64
C GLY A 41 3.88 16.56 10.38
N LYS A 42 4.36 16.22 9.18
CA LYS A 42 3.58 16.30 7.94
C LYS A 42 2.67 15.07 7.83
N GLN A 43 1.36 15.29 7.76
CA GLN A 43 0.44 14.29 7.25
C GLN A 43 0.80 14.04 5.79
N VAL A 44 1.55 12.97 5.54
CA VAL A 44 1.59 12.35 4.22
C VAL A 44 0.28 11.60 4.12
N ASP A 45 -0.46 11.74 3.02
CA ASP A 45 -1.70 11.00 2.74
C ASP A 45 -1.41 9.50 2.78
N SER A 46 -1.46 8.94 3.99
CA SER A 46 -0.99 7.61 4.31
C SER A 46 -1.87 6.99 5.38
N MET A 47 -2.17 5.72 5.17
CA MET A 47 -3.14 4.97 5.94
C MET A 47 -2.56 3.61 6.27
N LEU A 48 -2.65 3.22 7.55
CA LEU A 48 -2.37 1.87 7.99
C LEU A 48 -3.69 1.19 8.30
N ALA A 49 -3.89 0.02 7.71
CA ALA A 49 -5.00 -0.85 8.01
C ALA A 49 -4.48 -2.20 8.49
N ALA A 50 -5.01 -2.66 9.62
CA ALA A 50 -4.69 -3.97 10.17
C ALA A 50 -5.95 -4.81 10.34
N TYR A 51 -5.81 -6.11 10.07
CA TYR A 51 -6.84 -7.10 10.31
C TYR A 51 -6.21 -8.47 10.55
N LYS A 52 -6.32 -8.99 11.79
CA LYS A 52 -5.74 -10.27 12.22
C LYS A 52 -4.25 -10.32 11.87
N ASP A 53 -3.87 -11.23 10.98
CA ASP A 53 -2.49 -11.47 10.55
C ASP A 53 -2.10 -10.70 9.28
N ARG A 54 -2.94 -9.74 8.85
CA ARG A 54 -2.71 -8.95 7.65
C ARG A 54 -2.65 -7.46 7.95
N MET A 55 -1.76 -6.81 7.23
CA MET A 55 -1.58 -5.37 7.29
C MET A 55 -1.50 -4.80 5.88
N THR A 56 -2.08 -3.63 5.68
CA THR A 56 -1.94 -2.81 4.47
C THR A 56 -1.52 -1.41 4.87
N TYR A 57 -0.41 -0.94 4.32
CA TYR A 57 0.02 0.45 4.39
C TYR A 57 -0.17 1.10 3.02
N THR A 58 -0.99 2.13 2.92
CA THR A 58 -1.24 2.89 1.69
C THR A 58 -0.61 4.27 1.84
N PHE A 59 0.04 4.79 0.80
CA PHE A 59 0.73 6.08 0.81
C PHE A 59 0.85 6.64 -0.62
N ILE A 60 1.18 7.93 -0.74
CA ILE A 60 1.51 8.53 -2.04
C ILE A 60 3.01 8.40 -2.33
N MET A 61 3.34 7.92 -3.52
CA MET A 61 4.71 7.79 -4.03
C MET A 61 4.73 8.22 -5.49
N GLU A 62 5.62 9.15 -5.85
CA GLU A 62 5.78 9.66 -7.22
C GLU A 62 4.47 10.22 -7.83
N GLY A 63 3.59 10.78 -6.99
CA GLY A 63 2.30 11.32 -7.42
C GLY A 63 1.19 10.27 -7.58
N GLU A 64 1.48 9.01 -7.31
CA GLU A 64 0.52 7.90 -7.40
C GLU A 64 0.27 7.25 -6.05
N VAL A 65 -0.89 6.59 -5.90
CA VAL A 65 -1.18 5.77 -4.73
C VAL A 65 -0.37 4.47 -4.81
N ALA A 66 0.43 4.21 -3.78
CA ALA A 66 1.15 2.97 -3.58
C ALA A 66 0.62 2.24 -2.33
N SER A 67 0.86 0.92 -2.28
CA SER A 67 0.54 0.12 -1.10
C SER A 67 1.60 -0.93 -0.80
N ILE A 68 1.81 -1.20 0.47
CA ILE A 68 2.55 -2.34 0.98
C ILE A 68 1.58 -3.24 1.73
N HIS A 69 1.54 -4.51 1.36
CA HIS A 69 0.77 -5.53 2.07
C HIS A 69 1.71 -6.51 2.76
N PHE A 70 1.37 -6.90 3.97
CA PHE A 70 2.07 -7.94 4.70
C PHE A 70 1.07 -9.00 5.16
N ASP A 71 1.32 -10.24 4.78
CA ASP A 71 0.63 -11.42 5.31
C ASP A 71 1.60 -12.15 6.24
N ARG A 72 1.36 -12.01 7.55
CA ARG A 72 2.22 -12.54 8.61
C ARG A 72 2.25 -14.06 8.62
N LEU A 73 1.11 -14.72 8.38
CA LEU A 73 1.03 -16.18 8.35
C LEU A 73 1.87 -16.76 7.22
N ARG A 74 1.89 -16.08 6.07
CA ARG A 74 2.67 -16.51 4.91
C ARG A 74 4.11 -16.01 4.93
N GLY A 75 4.42 -15.00 5.76
CA GLY A 75 5.72 -14.32 5.74
C GLY A 75 5.99 -13.68 4.38
N GLU A 76 4.98 -13.03 3.80
CA GLU A 76 5.04 -12.44 2.46
C GLU A 76 4.72 -10.97 2.47
N ILE A 77 5.52 -10.21 1.73
CA ILE A 77 5.35 -8.78 1.52
C ILE A 77 5.04 -8.57 0.04
N PHE A 78 4.09 -7.66 -0.22
CA PHE A 78 3.70 -7.24 -1.56
C PHE A 78 3.80 -5.72 -1.67
N PHE A 79 4.30 -5.22 -2.80
CA PHE A 79 4.35 -3.80 -3.15
C PHE A 79 3.48 -3.54 -4.38
N ARG A 80 2.50 -2.63 -4.27
CA ARG A 80 1.48 -2.38 -5.33
C ARG A 80 0.84 -3.67 -5.86
N GLY A 81 0.62 -4.66 -4.99
CA GLY A 81 0.06 -5.97 -5.33
C GLY A 81 1.05 -7.01 -5.85
N HIS A 82 2.31 -6.65 -6.11
CA HIS A 82 3.34 -7.58 -6.58
C HIS A 82 4.17 -8.14 -5.43
N SER A 83 4.44 -9.45 -5.43
CA SER A 83 5.26 -10.08 -4.39
C SER A 83 6.72 -9.62 -4.49
N LEU A 84 7.29 -9.16 -3.37
CA LEU A 84 8.70 -8.72 -3.32
C LEU A 84 9.68 -9.83 -3.72
N LYS A 85 9.32 -11.10 -3.51
CA LYS A 85 10.15 -12.26 -3.90
C LYS A 85 10.47 -12.23 -5.40
N ASN A 86 9.50 -11.80 -6.22
CA ASN A 86 9.58 -11.88 -7.69
C ASN A 86 9.71 -10.51 -8.36
N MET A 87 10.12 -9.48 -7.60
CA MET A 87 10.16 -8.10 -8.05
C MET A 87 11.58 -7.54 -7.90
N GLU A 88 12.09 -6.88 -8.94
CA GLU A 88 13.25 -5.98 -8.80
C GLU A 88 12.78 -4.66 -8.20
N LEU A 89 13.46 -4.20 -7.16
CA LEU A 89 13.05 -3.02 -6.41
C LEU A 89 13.91 -1.82 -6.82
N SER A 90 13.26 -0.68 -7.07
CA SER A 90 13.97 0.59 -7.17
C SER A 90 14.43 1.08 -5.80
N GLU A 91 15.41 1.97 -5.76
CA GLU A 91 15.88 2.58 -4.51
C GLU A 91 14.74 3.25 -3.73
N ALA A 92 13.84 3.95 -4.42
CA ALA A 92 12.67 4.57 -3.80
C ALA A 92 11.73 3.54 -3.14
N GLN A 93 11.54 2.37 -3.77
CA GLN A 93 10.73 1.30 -3.21
C GLN A 93 11.39 0.66 -1.99
N VAL A 94 12.71 0.45 -2.05
CA VAL A 94 13.50 -0.02 -0.89
C VAL A 94 13.38 0.96 0.28
N LEU A 95 13.54 2.26 0.03
CA LEU A 95 13.37 3.29 1.05
C LEU A 95 11.95 3.30 1.63
N ALA A 96 10.91 3.11 0.81
CA ALA A 96 9.54 3.03 1.29
C ALA A 96 9.31 1.80 2.20
N LEU A 97 9.87 0.65 1.83
CA LEU A 97 9.78 -0.59 2.62
C LEU A 97 10.48 -0.44 3.98
N HIS A 98 11.65 0.21 4.02
CA HIS A 98 12.35 0.51 5.27
C HIS A 98 11.66 1.60 6.09
N SER A 99 11.08 2.62 5.45
CA SER A 99 10.32 3.65 6.15
C SER A 99 9.10 3.06 6.88
N LEU A 100 8.48 2.03 6.32
CA LEU A 100 7.41 1.31 7.00
C LEU A 100 7.90 0.64 8.30
N VAL A 101 9.15 0.17 8.38
CA VAL A 101 9.70 -0.41 9.62
C VAL A 101 9.66 0.61 10.77
N GLU A 102 10.11 1.84 10.52
CA GLU A 102 10.07 2.92 11.51
C GLU A 102 8.62 3.29 11.90
N ILE A 103 7.72 3.35 10.91
CA ILE A 103 6.29 3.61 11.16
C ILE A 103 5.70 2.53 12.08
N LEU A 104 5.96 1.25 11.81
CA LEU A 104 5.42 0.16 12.62
C LEU A 104 5.99 0.15 14.03
N LYS A 105 7.22 0.62 14.21
CA LYS A 105 7.86 0.72 15.52
C LYS A 105 7.20 1.77 16.41
N GLU A 106 6.71 2.85 15.84
CA GLU A 106 6.09 3.96 16.57
C GLU A 106 4.56 3.78 16.72
N ASP A 107 3.91 3.21 15.70
CA ASP A 107 2.46 3.07 15.60
C ASP A 107 1.89 1.97 16.52
N GLU A 108 0.94 2.30 17.41
CA GLU A 108 0.41 1.34 18.41
C GLU A 108 -0.10 0.00 17.85
N GLU A 109 -0.81 0.02 16.72
CA GLU A 109 -1.37 -1.15 16.04
C GLU A 109 -0.32 -1.83 15.15
N GLY A 110 0.51 -1.01 14.47
CA GLY A 110 1.63 -1.45 13.65
C GLY A 110 2.71 -2.21 14.43
N LYS A 111 2.93 -1.88 15.71
CA LYS A 111 3.88 -2.56 16.60
C LYS A 111 3.67 -4.06 16.67
N SER A 112 2.41 -4.49 16.57
CA SER A 112 2.09 -5.92 16.57
C SER A 112 2.70 -6.65 15.37
N PHE A 113 2.91 -5.97 14.23
CA PHE A 113 3.48 -6.52 13.00
C PHE A 113 4.98 -6.25 12.84
N TYR A 114 5.54 -5.32 13.62
CA TYR A 114 6.90 -4.80 13.47
C TYR A 114 7.96 -5.91 13.35
N ALA A 115 8.06 -6.78 14.36
CA ALA A 115 9.11 -7.80 14.41
C ALA A 115 9.01 -8.80 13.25
N ASP A 116 7.80 -9.27 12.94
CA ASP A 116 7.58 -10.24 11.86
C ASP A 116 7.82 -9.62 10.47
N TYR A 117 7.42 -8.35 10.30
CA TYR A 117 7.65 -7.61 9.05
C TYR A 117 9.13 -7.34 8.83
N GLU A 118 9.83 -6.82 9.84
CA GLU A 118 11.27 -6.52 9.78
C GLU A 118 12.08 -7.77 9.45
N ALA A 119 11.85 -8.87 10.17
CA ALA A 119 12.53 -10.14 9.90
C ALA A 119 12.25 -10.67 8.49
N THR A 120 11.00 -10.54 8.01
CA THR A 120 10.63 -10.94 6.65
C THR A 120 11.33 -10.08 5.60
N LEU A 121 11.36 -8.75 5.80
CA LEU A 121 12.00 -7.81 4.90
C LEU A 121 13.50 -8.06 4.83
N SER A 122 14.19 -8.20 5.98
CA SER A 122 15.63 -8.45 6.03
C SER A 122 16.01 -9.73 5.28
N ARG A 123 15.23 -10.81 5.42
CA ARG A 123 15.46 -12.05 4.66
C ARG A 123 15.30 -11.82 3.15
N LEU A 124 14.22 -11.15 2.73
CA LEU A 124 13.96 -10.87 1.31
C LEU A 124 15.01 -9.96 0.67
N MET A 125 15.62 -9.06 1.45
CA MET A 125 16.68 -8.18 0.96
C MET A 125 18.05 -8.89 0.92
N ALA A 126 18.32 -9.82 1.83
CA ALA A 126 19.57 -10.58 1.83
C ALA A 126 19.65 -11.61 0.67
N ASP A 127 18.49 -12.06 0.18
CA ASP A 127 18.39 -13.02 -0.93
C ASP A 127 18.49 -12.35 -2.33
N LYS A 128 18.59 -11.02 -2.41
CA LYS A 128 18.69 -10.24 -3.66
C LYS A 128 20.10 -9.74 -3.91
#